data_AF-A0A925C9N2-F1
#
_entry.id   AF-A0A925C9N2-F1
#
_cell.length_a   1.000
_cell.length_b   1.000
_cell.length_c   1.000
_cell.angle_alpha   90.00
_cell.angle_beta   90.00
_cell.angle_gamma   90.00
#
_symmetry.space_group_name_H-M   'P 1'
#
loop_
_entity.id
_entity.type
_entity.pdbx_description
1 polymer ?
#
loop_
_entity_poly.entity_id
_entity_poly.type
_entity_poly.pdbx_seq_one_letter_code
_entity_poly.pdbx_strand_id
1 'polypeptide(L)'
;MGKIRDAMNKNPWIGSTIAVVLLVGAAAYWFFGRGSGGTYSRERMSEMVVIRDSETGDTWEMRRAELELALRERSGAIDPKQGIVNPKTGKATGFPVDRQWTETVKRLNEERELTIKERQQQKPPPPK
;
A
#
# COMPACT_ATOMS: atom_id res chain seq x y z
N MET A 1 -25.62 39.96 -13.39
CA MET A 1 -24.59 39.90 -12.33
C MET A 1 -24.84 40.81 -11.11
N GLY A 2 -25.92 41.61 -11.04
CA GLY A 2 -26.20 42.48 -9.87
C GLY A 2 -26.85 41.76 -8.67
N LYS A 3 -27.73 40.79 -8.93
CA LYS A 3 -28.54 40.12 -7.88
C LYS A 3 -27.73 39.36 -6.83
N ILE A 4 -26.53 38.87 -7.19
CA ILE A 4 -25.64 38.15 -6.27
C ILE A 4 -24.94 39.13 -5.33
N ARG A 5 -24.52 40.31 -5.84
CA ARG A 5 -23.89 41.36 -5.03
C ARG A 5 -24.88 42.00 -4.04
N ASP A 6 -26.12 42.22 -4.46
CA ASP A 6 -27.17 42.79 -3.60
C ASP A 6 -27.57 41.83 -2.45
N ALA A 7 -27.63 40.53 -2.72
CA ALA A 7 -27.88 39.53 -1.69
C ALA A 7 -26.74 39.44 -0.66
N MET A 8 -25.51 39.70 -1.08
CA MET A 8 -24.30 39.67 -0.24
C MET A 8 -24.20 40.89 0.70
N ASN A 9 -24.60 42.07 0.23
CA ASN A 9 -24.62 43.28 1.06
C ASN A 9 -25.78 43.31 2.07
N LYS A 10 -26.90 42.64 1.76
CA LYS A 10 -28.09 42.64 2.64
C LYS A 10 -27.91 41.79 3.90
N ASN A 11 -26.97 40.83 3.88
CA ASN A 11 -26.80 39.83 4.94
C ASN A 11 -25.30 39.49 5.14
N PRO A 12 -24.53 40.32 5.88
CA PRO A 12 -23.08 40.14 6.08
C PRO A 12 -22.71 38.81 6.75
N TRP A 13 -23.64 38.20 7.49
CA TRP A 13 -23.47 36.89 8.11
C TRP A 13 -23.31 35.74 7.10
N ILE A 14 -23.86 35.85 5.88
CA ILE A 14 -23.78 34.81 4.84
C ILE A 14 -22.33 34.61 4.39
N GLY A 15 -21.58 35.70 4.22
CA GLY A 15 -20.16 35.64 3.86
C GLY A 15 -19.32 34.92 4.93
N SER A 16 -19.62 35.18 6.21
CA SER A 16 -18.94 34.54 7.34
C SER A 16 -19.26 33.05 7.41
N THR A 17 -20.52 32.66 7.22
CA THR A 17 -20.93 31.25 7.20
C THR A 17 -20.24 30.48 6.07
N ILE A 18 -20.17 31.05 4.87
CA ILE A 18 -19.49 30.42 3.73
C ILE A 18 -17.99 30.27 4.01
N ALA A 19 -17.35 31.29 4.60
CA ALA A 19 -15.95 31.24 4.96
C ALA A 19 -15.66 30.15 6.02
N VAL A 20 -16.51 30.03 7.05
CA VAL A 20 -16.39 28.99 8.06
C VAL A 20 -16.56 27.60 7.46
N VAL A 21 -17.56 27.39 6.61
CA VAL A 21 -17.79 26.10 5.94
C VAL A 21 -16.61 25.71 5.05
N LEU A 22 -16.07 26.66 4.27
CA LEU A 22 -14.89 26.42 3.43
C LEU A 22 -13.64 26.11 4.26
N LEU A 23 -13.45 26.82 5.38
CA LEU A 23 -12.29 26.61 6.25
C LEU A 23 -12.38 25.26 6.97
N VAL A 24 -13.55 24.88 7.46
CA VAL A 24 -13.80 23.54 8.04
C VAL A 24 -13.61 22.45 6.99
N GLY A 25 -14.11 22.65 5.78
CA GLY A 25 -13.93 21.71 4.66
C GLY A 25 -12.46 21.55 4.27
N ALA A 26 -11.70 22.64 4.20
CA ALA A 26 -10.27 22.61 3.89
C ALA A 26 -9.45 21.96 5.02
N ALA A 27 -9.77 22.24 6.28
CA ALA A 27 -9.16 21.59 7.43
C ALA A 27 -9.44 20.08 7.42
N ALA A 28 -10.70 19.68 7.22
CA ALA A 28 -11.06 18.28 7.09
C ALA A 28 -10.29 17.61 5.94
N TYR A 29 -10.25 18.21 4.76
CA TYR A 29 -9.48 17.69 3.63
C TYR A 29 -7.99 17.54 3.95
N TRP A 30 -7.39 18.48 4.68
CA TRP A 30 -5.98 18.44 5.05
C TRP A 30 -5.67 17.38 6.12
N PHE A 31 -6.54 17.25 7.13
CA PHE A 31 -6.39 16.25 8.20
C PHE A 31 -6.70 14.83 7.71
N PHE A 32 -7.72 14.64 6.89
CA PHE A 32 -8.11 13.33 6.37
C PHE A 32 -7.36 12.94 5.08
N GLY A 33 -6.87 13.90 4.30
CA GLY A 33 -6.13 13.65 3.05
C GLY A 33 -4.65 13.29 3.24
N ARG A 34 -4.07 13.49 4.45
CA ARG A 34 -2.68 13.10 4.75
C ARG A 34 -2.50 11.64 5.18
N GLY A 35 -3.58 10.91 5.40
CA GLY A 35 -3.55 9.52 5.85
C GLY A 35 -3.41 8.53 4.70
N SER A 36 -2.31 8.54 3.97
CA SER A 36 -1.94 7.41 3.12
C SER A 36 -0.43 7.44 2.86
N GLY A 37 0.33 7.03 3.88
CA GLY A 37 1.63 6.42 3.59
C GLY A 37 1.34 5.19 2.75
N GLY A 38 1.39 5.35 1.42
CA GLY A 38 0.98 4.31 0.49
C GLY A 38 1.72 3.00 0.76
N THR A 39 1.19 1.90 0.22
CA THR A 39 1.82 0.57 0.35
C THR A 39 3.28 0.55 -0.10
N TYR A 40 3.68 1.50 -0.96
CA TYR A 40 5.03 1.73 -1.46
C TYR A 40 5.68 3.02 -0.95
N SER A 41 5.26 3.53 0.20
CA SER A 41 5.93 4.67 0.84
C SER A 41 7.38 4.31 1.17
N ARG A 42 8.27 5.31 1.05
CA ARG A 42 9.70 5.15 1.31
C ARG A 42 9.93 4.66 2.75
N GLU A 43 9.16 5.22 3.67
CA GLU A 43 9.19 4.92 5.09
C GLU A 43 8.89 3.44 5.33
N ARG A 44 7.78 2.92 4.76
CA ARG A 44 7.37 1.51 4.88
C ARG A 44 8.37 0.56 4.24
N MET A 45 8.92 0.91 3.08
CA MET A 45 9.90 0.07 2.38
C MET A 45 11.25 0.00 3.10
N SER A 46 11.61 1.05 3.84
CA SER A 46 12.81 1.10 4.69
C SER A 46 12.65 0.48 6.07
N GLU A 47 11.43 0.10 6.45
CA GLU A 47 11.12 -0.52 7.74
C GLU A 47 11.86 -1.84 7.92
N MET A 48 12.53 -2.02 9.06
CA MET A 48 13.13 -3.29 9.43
C MET A 48 12.04 -4.23 9.96
N VAL A 49 11.96 -5.42 9.38
CA VAL A 49 10.99 -6.46 9.76
C VAL A 49 11.74 -7.60 10.41
N VAL A 50 11.30 -7.96 11.62
CA VAL A 50 11.81 -9.14 12.33
C VAL A 50 11.13 -10.38 11.77
N ILE A 51 11.92 -11.31 11.28
CA ILE A 51 11.49 -12.62 10.79
C ILE A 51 11.87 -13.67 11.81
N ARG A 52 10.93 -14.57 12.11
CA ARG A 52 11.12 -15.72 12.98
C ARG A 52 11.04 -17.00 12.16
N ASP A 53 12.01 -17.89 12.37
CA ASP A 53 11.96 -19.26 11.85
C ASP A 53 10.92 -20.09 12.60
N SER A 54 10.02 -20.75 11.86
CA SER A 54 9.04 -21.67 12.44
C SER A 54 9.65 -22.97 12.99
N GLU A 55 10.80 -23.41 12.47
CA GLU A 55 11.46 -24.66 12.90
C GLU A 55 12.36 -24.42 14.12
N THR A 56 13.25 -23.43 14.03
CA THR A 56 14.30 -23.20 15.05
C THR A 56 13.93 -22.15 16.08
N GLY A 57 12.97 -21.27 15.77
CA GLY A 57 12.63 -20.10 16.61
C GLY A 57 13.61 -18.93 16.50
N ASP A 58 14.71 -19.11 15.74
CA ASP A 58 15.70 -18.06 15.48
C ASP A 58 15.04 -16.85 14.81
N THR A 59 15.50 -15.66 15.18
CA THR A 59 15.04 -14.42 14.56
C THR A 59 16.17 -13.73 13.81
N TRP A 60 15.82 -13.11 12.69
CA TRP A 60 16.70 -12.21 11.97
C TRP A 60 15.92 -11.02 11.44
N GLU A 61 16.62 -9.95 11.10
CA GLU A 61 16.02 -8.74 10.59
C GLU A 61 16.38 -8.54 9.12
N MET A 62 15.43 -8.05 8.33
CA MET A 62 15.69 -7.56 6.98
C MET A 62 14.76 -6.40 6.66
N ARG A 63 15.09 -5.64 5.62
CA ARG A 63 14.23 -4.54 5.19
C ARG A 63 12.95 -5.08 4.56
N ARG A 64 11.83 -4.39 4.77
CA ARG A 64 10.55 -4.74 4.12
C ARG A 64 10.67 -4.78 2.59
N ALA A 65 11.43 -3.85 2.00
CA ALA A 65 11.71 -3.88 0.57
C ALA A 65 12.41 -5.18 0.12
N GLU A 66 13.37 -5.68 0.90
CA GLU A 66 14.10 -6.93 0.61
C GLU A 66 13.19 -8.14 0.76
N LEU A 67 12.35 -8.15 1.80
CA LEU A 67 11.32 -9.16 2.02
C LEU A 67 10.38 -9.27 0.81
N GLU A 68 9.83 -8.14 0.36
CA GLU A 68 8.90 -8.13 -0.77
C GLU A 68 9.59 -8.49 -2.09
N LEU A 69 10.83 -8.06 -2.27
CA LEU A 69 11.63 -8.43 -3.44
C LEU A 69 11.86 -9.94 -3.50
N ALA A 70 12.28 -10.56 -2.40
CA ALA A 70 12.49 -12.01 -2.32
C ALA A 70 11.22 -12.81 -2.64
N LEU A 71 10.04 -12.30 -2.25
CA LEU A 71 8.77 -12.92 -2.61
C LEU A 71 8.41 -12.74 -4.08
N ARG A 72 8.74 -11.59 -4.67
CA ARG A 72 8.51 -11.30 -6.09
C ARG A 72 9.42 -12.11 -7.01
N GLU A 73 10.63 -12.43 -6.58
CA GLU A 73 11.57 -13.25 -7.35
C GLU A 73 11.12 -14.72 -7.42
N ARG A 74 10.27 -15.18 -6.50
CA ARG A 74 9.70 -16.54 -6.57
C ARG A 74 8.85 -16.70 -7.82
N SER A 75 8.97 -17.85 -8.45
CA SER A 75 8.09 -18.27 -9.54
C SER A 75 6.74 -18.75 -9.01
N GLY A 76 5.63 -18.38 -9.67
CA GLY A 76 4.29 -18.84 -9.31
C GLY A 76 3.58 -18.01 -8.24
N ALA A 77 2.49 -18.55 -7.69
CA ALA A 77 1.74 -17.93 -6.60
C ALA A 77 2.46 -18.15 -5.27
N ILE A 78 2.48 -17.13 -4.41
CA ILE A 78 3.08 -17.19 -3.08
C ILE A 78 2.06 -17.82 -2.13
N ASP A 79 2.41 -18.94 -1.50
CA ASP A 79 1.61 -19.57 -0.45
C ASP A 79 1.82 -18.84 0.89
N PRO A 80 0.76 -18.32 1.54
CA PRO A 80 0.86 -17.72 2.87
C PRO A 80 1.44 -18.65 3.94
N LYS A 81 1.38 -19.97 3.73
CA LYS A 81 1.95 -20.98 4.63
C LYS A 81 3.42 -21.26 4.40
N GLN A 82 4.01 -20.70 3.34
CA GLN A 82 5.43 -20.84 3.05
C GLN A 82 6.16 -19.53 3.39
N GLY A 83 7.09 -19.61 4.33
CA GLY A 83 7.86 -18.47 4.76
C GLY A 83 8.92 -18.03 3.75
N ILE A 84 9.74 -17.08 4.14
CA ILE A 84 10.94 -16.61 3.47
C ILE A 84 12.08 -17.60 3.71
N VAL A 85 13.02 -17.65 2.76
CA VAL A 85 14.20 -18.50 2.88
C VAL A 85 15.03 -18.03 4.08
N ASN A 86 15.23 -18.92 5.05
CA ASN A 86 16.12 -18.67 6.17
C ASN A 86 17.57 -18.72 5.64
N PRO A 87 18.39 -17.67 5.85
CA PRO A 87 19.77 -17.62 5.39
C PRO A 87 20.67 -18.71 5.99
N LYS A 88 20.32 -19.25 7.16
CA LYS A 88 21.09 -20.31 7.84
C LYS A 88 20.73 -21.71 7.34
N THR A 89 19.44 -21.99 7.12
CA THR A 89 18.97 -23.35 6.80
C THR A 89 18.70 -23.56 5.32
N GLY A 90 18.57 -22.49 4.53
CA GLY A 90 18.19 -22.54 3.11
C GLY A 90 16.74 -22.94 2.87
N LYS A 91 15.94 -23.17 3.91
CA LYS A 91 14.52 -23.55 3.80
C LYS A 91 13.61 -22.33 3.91
N ALA A 92 12.45 -22.40 3.26
CA ALA A 92 11.41 -21.37 3.27
C ALA A 92 10.56 -21.37 4.56
N THR A 93 11.20 -21.17 5.72
CA THR A 93 10.58 -21.30 7.06
C THR A 93 10.48 -19.98 7.84
N GLY A 94 10.93 -18.87 7.27
CA GLY A 94 10.91 -17.56 7.94
C GLY A 94 9.57 -16.83 7.80
N PHE A 95 8.91 -16.51 8.91
CA PHE A 95 7.70 -15.68 8.89
C PHE A 95 7.95 -14.35 9.59
N PRO A 96 7.58 -13.21 8.99
CA PRO A 96 7.63 -11.96 9.70
C PRO A 96 6.70 -12.03 10.93
N VAL A 97 7.18 -11.47 12.04
CA VAL A 97 6.46 -11.48 13.33
C VAL A 97 5.25 -10.54 13.31
N ASP A 98 5.22 -9.62 12.34
CA ASP A 98 4.09 -8.71 12.15
C ASP A 98 2.81 -9.45 11.73
N ARG A 99 1.67 -8.81 11.99
CA ARG A 99 0.36 -9.34 11.57
C ARG A 99 0.06 -9.08 10.09
N GLN A 100 0.99 -8.47 9.35
CA GLN A 100 0.77 -7.99 7.97
C GLN A 100 1.18 -9.02 6.91
N TRP A 101 1.75 -10.16 7.32
CA TRP A 101 2.19 -11.22 6.40
C TRP A 101 1.12 -11.63 5.39
N THR A 102 -0.06 -12.05 5.87
CA THR A 102 -1.14 -12.57 5.02
C THR A 102 -1.64 -11.52 4.04
N GLU A 103 -1.74 -10.26 4.49
CA GLU A 103 -2.13 -9.13 3.65
C GLU A 103 -1.09 -8.84 2.56
N THR A 104 0.19 -8.92 2.92
CA THR A 104 1.32 -8.72 2.00
C THR A 104 1.33 -9.79 0.92
N VAL A 105 1.19 -11.06 1.30
CA VAL A 105 1.14 -12.18 0.36
C VAL A 105 -0.06 -12.07 -0.57
N LYS A 106 -1.25 -11.80 -0.01
CA LYS A 106 -2.48 -11.61 -0.80
C LYS A 106 -2.30 -10.52 -1.85
N ARG A 107 -1.82 -9.35 -1.45
CA ARG A 107 -1.56 -8.22 -2.34
C ARG A 107 -0.56 -8.56 -3.44
N LEU A 108 0.56 -9.19 -3.11
CA LEU A 108 1.58 -9.56 -4.09
C LEU A 108 1.06 -10.56 -5.13
N ASN A 109 0.20 -11.49 -4.72
CA ASN A 109 -0.47 -12.40 -5.63
C ASN A 109 -1.44 -11.66 -6.57
N GLU A 110 -2.25 -10.74 -6.04
CA GLU A 110 -3.16 -9.91 -6.85
C GLU A 110 -2.39 -9.07 -7.90
N GLU A 111 -1.30 -8.41 -7.50
CA GLU A 111 -0.43 -7.64 -8.42
C GLU A 111 0.16 -8.51 -9.53
N ARG A 112 0.54 -9.74 -9.20
CA ARG A 112 1.07 -10.70 -10.16
C ARG A 112 0.01 -11.14 -11.16
N GLU A 113 -1.20 -11.44 -10.70
CA GLU A 113 -2.31 -11.78 -11.59
C GLU A 113 -2.63 -10.65 -12.58
N LEU A 114 -2.62 -9.40 -12.11
CA LEU A 114 -2.80 -8.23 -12.97
C LEU A 114 -1.70 -8.15 -14.03
N THR A 115 -0.44 -8.29 -13.61
CA THR A 115 0.72 -8.26 -14.53
C THR A 115 0.63 -9.37 -15.60
N ILE A 116 0.18 -10.57 -15.22
CA ILE A 116 0.00 -11.69 -16.16
C ILE A 116 -1.12 -11.37 -17.17
N LYS A 117 -2.27 -10.85 -16.70
CA LYS A 117 -3.39 -10.46 -17.56
C LYS A 117 -2.99 -9.36 -18.55
N GLU A 118 -2.27 -8.35 -18.10
CA GLU A 118 -1.76 -7.27 -18.96
C GLU A 118 -0.81 -7.82 -20.05
N ARG A 119 0.12 -8.70 -19.68
CA ARG A 119 1.03 -9.35 -20.66
C ARG A 119 0.29 -10.21 -21.68
N GLN A 120 -0.81 -10.86 -21.28
CA GLN A 120 -1.64 -11.65 -22.19
C GLN A 120 -2.40 -10.76 -23.18
N GLN A 121 -2.88 -9.60 -22.73
CA GLN A 121 -3.57 -8.63 -23.59
C GLN A 121 -2.63 -7.93 -24.58
N GLN A 122 -1.35 -7.77 -24.22
CA GLN A 122 -0.34 -7.12 -25.06
C GLN A 122 0.31 -8.07 -26.08
N LYS A 123 0.04 -9.38 -26.05
CA LYS A 123 0.64 -10.33 -26.98
C LYS A 123 0.12 -10.07 -28.40
N PRO A 124 0.97 -9.70 -29.39
CA PRO A 124 0.51 -9.48 -30.75
C PRO A 124 -0.07 -10.79 -31.32
N PRO A 125 -1.08 -10.72 -32.21
CA PRO A 125 -1.65 -11.90 -32.83
C PRO A 125 -0.57 -12.70 -33.56
N PRO A 126 -0.65 -14.04 -33.58
CA PRO A 126 0.32 -14.87 -34.29
C PRO A 126 0.38 -14.45 -35.77
N PRO A 127 1.58 -14.43 -36.38
CA PRO A 127 1.69 -14.16 -37.81
C PRO A 127 0.87 -15.18 -38.59
N LYS A 128 0.10 -14.70 -39.57
CA LYS A 128 -0.72 -15.51 -40.47
C LYS A 128 0.13 -16.35 -41.41
#